data_AF-A0A4S2RFT6-F1
#
_entry.id   AF-A0A4S2RFT6-F1
#
_cell.length_a   1.000
_cell.length_b   1.000
_cell.length_c   1.000
_cell.angle_alpha   90.00
_cell.angle_beta   90.00
_cell.angle_gamma   90.00
#
_symmetry.space_group_name_H-M   'P 1'
#
loop_
_entity.id
_entity.type
_entity.pdbx_description
1 polymer ?
#
loop_
_entity_poly.entity_id
_entity_poly.type
_entity_poly.pdbx_seq_one_letter_code
_entity_poly.pdbx_strand_id
1 'polypeptide(L)'
;MAKTALSLHKKGGAFVLDGLKGSSATLTFERGMRKGTVTAGGRALPIAATGRGRTRVTAADPAILCLDGQGAFVPGSGAPVEWRTSRPRRGHYQATLVRGSDLIDFSLTRSDGKSVQIEVTGHWDDLELLALAGSFALLSRRRGDTYRKIAIAGVVSHGPH
;
A
#
# COMPACT_ATOMS: atom_id res chain seq x y z
N MET A 1 -6.22 -18.62 15.59
CA MET A 1 -6.46 -18.10 14.23
C MET A 1 -5.20 -18.31 13.41
N ALA A 2 -5.32 -18.79 12.18
CA ALA A 2 -4.17 -18.95 11.30
C ALA A 2 -3.59 -17.57 10.95
N LYS A 3 -2.26 -17.48 10.97
CA LYS A 3 -1.53 -16.32 10.49
C LYS A 3 -0.79 -16.71 9.22
N THR A 4 -0.88 -15.86 8.20
CA THR A 4 -0.17 -16.03 6.94
C THR A 4 0.77 -14.86 6.76
N ALA A 5 2.06 -15.15 6.55
CA ALA A 5 3.07 -14.14 6.28
C ALA A 5 3.28 -14.04 4.76
N LEU A 6 3.14 -12.83 4.22
CA LEU A 6 3.41 -12.49 2.83
C LEU A 6 4.48 -11.40 2.78
N SER A 7 5.13 -11.27 1.64
CA SER A 7 6.04 -10.14 1.41
C SER A 7 5.94 -9.64 0.00
N LEU A 8 5.95 -8.32 -0.17
CA LEU A 8 6.07 -7.69 -1.47
C LEU A 8 7.51 -7.20 -1.63
N HIS A 9 8.25 -7.66 -2.62
CA HIS A 9 9.64 -7.22 -2.83
C HIS A 9 9.85 -6.71 -4.26
N LYS A 10 10.80 -5.79 -4.43
CA LYS A 10 11.13 -5.26 -5.76
C LYS A 10 11.93 -6.28 -6.57
N LYS A 11 11.45 -6.62 -7.78
CA LYS A 11 12.13 -7.47 -8.77
C LYS A 11 12.14 -6.76 -10.13
N GLY A 12 13.29 -6.21 -10.51
CA GLY A 12 13.42 -5.41 -11.72
C GLY A 12 12.54 -4.15 -11.69
N GLY A 13 11.68 -3.97 -12.70
CA GLY A 13 10.76 -2.85 -12.83
C GLY A 13 9.45 -2.98 -12.04
N ALA A 14 9.18 -4.14 -11.45
CA ALA A 14 7.94 -4.44 -10.72
C ALA A 14 8.23 -4.83 -9.27
N PHE A 15 7.17 -4.86 -8.47
CA PHE A 15 7.15 -5.50 -7.17
C PHE A 15 6.36 -6.80 -7.28
N VAL A 16 6.84 -7.87 -6.65
CA VAL A 16 6.27 -9.23 -6.73
C VAL A 16 5.87 -9.67 -5.33
N LEU A 17 4.65 -10.22 -5.22
CA LEU A 17 4.12 -10.74 -3.98
C LEU A 17 4.53 -12.21 -3.81
N ASP A 18 5.16 -12.52 -2.69
CA ASP A 18 5.52 -13.87 -2.28
C ASP A 18 4.72 -14.31 -1.05
N GLY A 19 4.70 -15.62 -0.81
CA GLY A 19 4.06 -16.26 0.35
C GLY A 19 2.70 -16.89 0.03
N LEU A 20 2.15 -16.64 -1.16
CA LEU A 20 0.98 -17.33 -1.69
C LEU A 20 1.41 -18.35 -2.75
N LYS A 21 1.07 -19.63 -2.54
CA LYS A 21 1.45 -20.72 -3.44
C LYS A 21 0.86 -20.48 -4.84
N GLY A 22 1.72 -20.39 -5.85
CA GLY A 22 1.30 -20.19 -7.25
C GLY A 22 0.88 -18.76 -7.60
N SER A 23 1.04 -17.79 -6.69
CA SER A 23 0.75 -16.39 -6.98
C SER A 23 1.77 -15.80 -7.96
N SER A 24 1.28 -15.09 -8.95
CA SER A 24 2.07 -14.24 -9.86
C SER A 24 1.71 -12.76 -9.67
N ALA A 25 1.19 -12.40 -8.49
CA ALA A 25 0.66 -11.08 -8.24
C ALA A 25 1.79 -10.03 -8.23
N THR A 26 1.61 -8.98 -9.02
CA THR A 26 2.62 -7.93 -9.21
C THR A 26 2.05 -6.53 -9.07
N LEU A 27 2.91 -5.59 -8.68
CA LEU A 27 2.61 -4.17 -8.61
C LEU A 27 3.67 -3.37 -9.37
N THR A 28 3.23 -2.61 -10.35
CA THR A 28 4.07 -1.65 -11.08
C THR A 28 3.68 -0.23 -10.71
N PHE A 29 4.64 0.69 -10.86
CA PHE A 29 4.44 2.10 -10.54
C PHE A 29 4.74 2.98 -11.73
N GLU A 30 3.91 4.01 -11.92
CA GLU A 30 4.26 5.15 -12.75
C GLU A 30 5.26 6.07 -12.04
N ARG A 31 5.81 7.03 -12.80
CA ARG A 31 6.71 8.04 -12.26
C ARG A 31 6.07 8.76 -11.08
N GLY A 32 6.83 8.88 -9.99
CA GLY A 32 6.38 9.56 -8.77
C GLY A 32 5.51 8.71 -7.84
N MET A 33 5.19 7.46 -8.22
CA MET A 33 4.46 6.49 -7.39
C MET A 33 3.13 7.05 -6.84
N ARG A 34 2.37 7.71 -7.72
CA ARG A 34 0.98 8.12 -7.43
C ARG A 34 -0.04 7.25 -8.15
N LYS A 35 0.41 6.55 -9.18
CA LYS A 35 -0.37 5.65 -10.01
C LYS A 35 0.46 4.40 -10.26
N GLY A 36 -0.22 3.34 -10.65
CA GLY A 36 0.40 2.07 -10.95
C GLY A 36 -0.61 1.09 -11.50
N THR A 37 -0.16 -0.15 -11.65
CA THR A 37 -1.01 -1.27 -12.04
C THR A 37 -0.82 -2.40 -11.05
N VAL A 38 -1.92 -2.91 -10.53
CA VAL A 38 -1.99 -4.15 -9.76
C VAL A 38 -2.35 -5.27 -10.72
N THR A 39 -1.55 -6.31 -10.77
CA THR A 39 -1.88 -7.55 -11.47
C THR A 39 -2.10 -8.64 -10.45
N ALA A 40 -3.33 -9.16 -10.35
CA ALA A 40 -3.73 -10.19 -9.38
C ALA A 40 -4.86 -11.04 -9.99
N GLY A 41 -4.89 -12.35 -9.72
CA GLY A 41 -5.93 -13.24 -10.26
C GLY A 41 -6.12 -13.18 -11.79
N GLY A 42 -5.04 -12.95 -12.54
CA GLY A 42 -5.07 -12.82 -14.00
C GLY A 42 -5.65 -11.50 -14.54
N ARG A 43 -5.98 -10.53 -13.67
CA ARG A 43 -6.49 -9.22 -14.04
C ARG A 43 -5.46 -8.15 -13.76
N ALA A 44 -5.35 -7.17 -14.66
CA ALA A 44 -4.58 -5.95 -14.46
C ALA A 44 -5.54 -4.79 -14.17
N LEU A 45 -5.38 -4.17 -13.00
CA LEU A 45 -6.24 -3.09 -12.52
C LEU A 45 -5.41 -1.82 -12.29
N PRO A 46 -5.85 -0.64 -12.77
CA PRO A 46 -5.20 0.60 -12.41
C PRO A 46 -5.35 0.85 -10.91
N ILE A 47 -4.30 1.39 -10.28
CA ILE A 47 -4.32 1.80 -8.88
C ILE A 47 -3.81 3.23 -8.76
N ALA A 48 -4.41 4.02 -7.87
CA ALA A 48 -4.06 5.43 -7.68
C ALA A 48 -4.04 5.81 -6.21
N ALA A 49 -3.09 6.67 -5.84
CA ALA A 49 -2.99 7.32 -4.54
C ALA A 49 -3.35 8.80 -4.68
N THR A 50 -4.37 9.22 -3.95
CA THR A 50 -4.91 10.59 -3.96
C THR A 50 -4.96 11.17 -2.54
N GLY A 51 -5.45 12.41 -2.43
CA GLY A 51 -5.56 13.12 -1.15
C GLY A 51 -4.23 13.70 -0.65
N ARG A 52 -4.33 14.50 0.41
CA ARG A 52 -3.18 15.18 1.01
C ARG A 52 -2.24 14.15 1.63
N GLY A 53 -1.04 14.06 1.07
CA GLY A 53 -0.05 13.10 1.55
C GLY A 53 -0.32 11.66 1.17
N ARG A 54 -1.13 11.43 0.12
CA ARG A 54 -1.37 10.10 -0.47
C ARG A 54 -2.03 9.13 0.53
N THR A 55 -3.03 9.65 1.25
CA THR A 55 -3.75 8.92 2.32
C THR A 55 -4.89 8.07 1.80
N ARG A 56 -5.38 8.36 0.58
CA ARG A 56 -6.45 7.62 -0.08
C ARG A 56 -5.87 6.79 -1.22
N VAL A 57 -6.25 5.51 -1.31
CA VAL A 57 -5.90 4.63 -2.43
C VAL A 57 -7.14 4.02 -3.04
N THR A 58 -7.23 3.98 -4.36
CA THR A 58 -8.32 3.35 -5.10
C THR A 58 -7.78 2.39 -6.16
N ALA A 59 -8.46 1.27 -6.39
CA ALA A 59 -8.16 0.36 -7.49
C ALA A 59 -9.38 0.14 -8.40
N ALA A 60 -9.12 0.02 -9.70
CA ALA A 60 -10.08 0.06 -10.81
C ALA A 60 -10.77 1.42 -11.02
N ASP A 61 -11.46 1.54 -12.16
CA ASP A 61 -12.36 2.65 -12.51
C ASP A 61 -13.59 2.07 -13.24
N PRO A 62 -14.80 2.10 -12.63
CA PRO A 62 -15.12 2.61 -11.29
C PRO A 62 -14.39 1.82 -10.18
N ALA A 63 -14.14 2.48 -9.05
CA ALA A 63 -13.34 1.89 -7.98
C ALA A 63 -14.06 0.70 -7.31
N ILE A 64 -13.39 -0.46 -7.31
CA ILE A 64 -13.85 -1.68 -6.62
C ILE A 64 -13.22 -1.84 -5.24
N LEU A 65 -12.19 -1.04 -4.95
CA LEU A 65 -11.48 -0.99 -3.68
C LEU A 65 -11.12 0.46 -3.37
N CYS A 66 -11.30 0.86 -2.11
CA CYS A 66 -10.83 2.13 -1.57
C CYS A 66 -10.25 1.95 -0.16
N LEU A 67 -9.05 2.45 0.06
CA LEU A 67 -8.41 2.55 1.37
C LEU A 67 -8.44 4.02 1.78
N ASP A 68 -9.35 4.41 2.68
CA ASP A 68 -9.54 5.81 3.09
C ASP A 68 -10.05 5.95 4.54
N GLY A 69 -9.26 5.52 5.51
CA GLY A 69 -9.65 5.62 6.92
C GLY A 69 -10.91 4.79 7.20
N GLN A 70 -11.93 5.46 7.76
CA GLN A 70 -13.26 4.90 8.02
C GLN A 70 -14.12 4.76 6.76
N GLY A 71 -13.77 5.44 5.66
CA GLY A 71 -14.44 5.32 4.36
C GLY A 71 -13.88 4.20 3.50
N ALA A 72 -13.15 3.24 4.09
CA ALA A 72 -12.57 2.13 3.36
C ALA A 72 -13.65 1.12 2.94
N PHE A 73 -13.48 0.56 1.74
CA PHE A 73 -14.29 -0.55 1.26
C PHE A 73 -13.43 -1.47 0.39
N VAL A 74 -13.72 -2.76 0.42
CA VAL A 74 -12.98 -3.79 -0.32
C VAL A 74 -13.95 -4.78 -0.95
N PRO A 75 -13.55 -5.49 -2.03
CA PRO A 75 -14.36 -6.55 -2.61
C PRO A 75 -14.76 -7.61 -1.59
N GLY A 76 -15.94 -8.20 -1.78
CA GLY A 76 -16.43 -9.32 -0.95
C GLY A 76 -16.84 -8.95 0.48
N SER A 77 -16.54 -7.75 0.99
CA SER A 77 -16.91 -7.42 2.37
C SER A 77 -18.35 -6.91 2.48
N GLY A 78 -19.25 -7.75 3.00
CA GLY A 78 -20.54 -7.30 3.55
C GLY A 78 -20.42 -6.64 4.94
N ALA A 79 -19.24 -6.70 5.55
CA ALA A 79 -18.93 -6.13 6.86
C ALA A 79 -18.16 -4.80 6.72
N PRO A 80 -18.31 -3.86 7.69
CA PRO A 80 -17.50 -2.65 7.73
C PRO A 80 -16.00 -2.93 7.75
N VAL A 81 -15.24 -2.11 7.01
CA VAL A 81 -13.78 -2.22 6.91
C VAL A 81 -13.15 -0.88 7.24
N GLU A 82 -12.00 -0.91 7.92
CA GLU A 82 -11.26 0.29 8.29
C GLU A 82 -9.80 0.21 7.83
N TRP A 83 -9.31 1.27 7.20
CA TRP A 83 -7.91 1.45 6.86
C TRP A 83 -7.20 2.35 7.88
N ARG A 84 -6.41 1.75 8.76
CA ARG A 84 -5.64 2.47 9.78
C ARG A 84 -4.24 2.73 9.29
N THR A 85 -3.75 3.95 9.41
CA THR A 85 -2.34 4.25 9.13
C THR A 85 -1.68 4.90 10.33
N SER A 86 -0.47 4.47 10.65
CA SER A 86 0.29 5.12 11.72
C SER A 86 1.04 6.36 11.20
N ARG A 87 1.41 7.27 12.09
CA ARG A 87 2.36 8.33 11.73
C ARG A 87 3.75 7.71 11.51
N PRO A 88 4.47 8.05 10.43
CA PRO A 88 5.77 7.46 10.18
C PRO A 88 6.74 7.81 11.31
N ARG A 89 7.43 6.81 11.86
CA ARG A 89 8.45 7.00 12.91
C ARG A 89 9.80 6.55 12.37
N ARG A 90 10.80 7.44 12.40
CA ARG A 90 12.18 7.15 11.95
C ARG A 90 12.30 6.52 10.53
N GLY A 91 11.32 6.76 9.66
CA GLY A 91 11.28 6.20 8.30
C GLY A 91 10.62 4.82 8.19
N HIS A 92 9.99 4.35 9.27
CA HIS A 92 9.11 3.19 9.28
C HIS A 92 7.68 3.63 8.97
N TYR A 93 7.02 2.90 8.09
CA TYR A 93 5.62 3.12 7.70
C TYR A 93 4.84 1.87 8.05
N GLN A 94 3.68 2.05 8.68
CA GLN A 94 2.77 0.94 8.99
C GLN A 94 1.33 1.34 8.67
N ALA A 95 0.56 0.34 8.28
CA ALA A 95 -0.88 0.43 8.17
C ALA A 95 -1.51 -0.92 8.47
N THR A 96 -2.79 -0.89 8.81
CA THR A 96 -3.58 -2.08 9.10
C THR A 96 -4.93 -1.94 8.41
N LEU A 97 -5.32 -2.97 7.66
CA LEU A 97 -6.70 -3.14 7.20
C LEU A 97 -7.44 -4.01 8.22
N VAL A 98 -8.56 -3.53 8.72
CA VAL A 98 -9.34 -4.19 9.79
C VAL A 98 -10.72 -4.53 9.28
N ARG A 99 -11.18 -5.77 9.52
CA ARG A 99 -12.57 -6.20 9.30
C ARG A 99 -13.01 -7.12 10.42
N GLY A 100 -13.75 -6.58 11.39
CA GLY A 100 -14.08 -7.32 12.61
C GLY A 100 -12.82 -7.79 13.34
N SER A 101 -12.63 -9.11 13.43
CA SER A 101 -11.44 -9.74 13.99
C SER A 101 -10.34 -10.07 12.96
N ASP A 102 -10.63 -9.92 11.67
CA ASP A 102 -9.67 -10.15 10.60
C ASP A 102 -8.80 -8.91 10.40
N LEU A 103 -7.51 -9.13 10.13
CA LEU A 103 -6.51 -8.07 10.03
C LEU A 103 -5.55 -8.35 8.87
N ILE A 104 -5.12 -7.30 8.18
CA ILE A 104 -3.92 -7.30 7.35
C ILE A 104 -3.01 -6.18 7.81
N ASP A 105 -1.89 -6.55 8.43
CA ASP A 105 -0.87 -5.61 8.87
C ASP A 105 0.20 -5.45 7.79
N PHE A 106 0.54 -4.20 7.51
CA PHE A 106 1.54 -3.82 6.52
C PHE A 106 2.67 -3.08 7.21
N SER A 107 3.92 -3.46 6.93
CA SER A 107 5.08 -2.73 7.43
C SER A 107 6.15 -2.55 6.37
N LEU A 108 6.66 -1.32 6.29
CA LEU A 108 7.75 -0.92 5.42
C LEU A 108 8.81 -0.23 6.29
N THR A 109 9.96 -0.89 6.44
CA THR A 109 11.07 -0.36 7.24
C THR A 109 11.99 0.52 6.39
N ARG A 110 12.76 1.39 7.04
CA ARG A 110 13.65 2.33 6.34
C ARG A 110 14.79 1.62 5.60
N SER A 111 15.40 0.62 6.24
CA SER A 111 16.53 -0.14 5.72
C SER A 111 16.11 -1.00 4.52
N ASP A 112 14.93 -1.61 4.60
CA ASP A 112 14.40 -2.49 3.57
C ASP A 112 13.49 -1.74 2.60
N GLY A 113 13.93 -0.57 2.14
CA GLY A 113 13.11 0.30 1.30
C GLY A 113 12.68 -0.26 -0.06
N LYS A 114 12.83 -1.57 -0.27
CA LYS A 114 12.52 -2.39 -1.44
C LYS A 114 11.49 -3.48 -1.13
N SER A 115 11.12 -3.70 0.14
CA SER A 115 10.12 -4.70 0.51
C SER A 115 9.05 -4.16 1.47
N VAL A 116 7.85 -4.73 1.41
CA VAL A 116 6.76 -4.54 2.37
C VAL A 116 6.46 -5.91 2.98
N GLN A 117 6.52 -5.99 4.30
CA GLN A 117 6.11 -7.18 5.04
C GLN A 117 4.62 -7.11 5.33
N ILE A 118 3.93 -8.22 5.18
CA ILE A 118 2.48 -8.31 5.27
C ILE A 118 2.11 -9.49 6.16
N GLU A 119 1.40 -9.22 7.25
CA GLU A 119 0.88 -10.24 8.16
C GLU A 119 -0.64 -10.30 8.06
N VAL A 120 -1.17 -11.47 7.72
CA VAL A 120 -2.60 -11.69 7.52
C VAL A 120 -3.14 -12.54 8.66
N THR A 121 -4.20 -12.06 9.30
CA THR A 121 -4.99 -12.82 10.27
C THR A 121 -6.42 -12.93 9.76
N GLY A 122 -6.97 -14.14 9.77
CA GLY A 122 -8.32 -14.41 9.28
C GLY A 122 -8.35 -14.73 7.78
N HIS A 123 -9.55 -14.71 7.20
CA HIS A 123 -9.77 -15.04 5.80
C HIS A 123 -10.11 -13.78 5.02
N TRP A 124 -9.50 -13.55 3.87
CA TRP A 124 -9.77 -12.37 3.05
C TRP A 124 -10.00 -12.77 1.59
N ASP A 125 -11.14 -12.34 1.05
CA ASP A 125 -11.39 -12.41 -0.39
C ASP A 125 -10.42 -11.49 -1.12
N ASP A 126 -10.00 -11.89 -2.32
CA ASP A 126 -9.07 -11.13 -3.15
C ASP A 126 -7.79 -10.70 -2.41
N LEU A 127 -7.25 -11.56 -1.54
CA LEU A 127 -6.10 -11.26 -0.69
C LEU A 127 -4.90 -10.69 -1.47
N GLU A 128 -4.64 -11.17 -2.69
CA GLU A 128 -3.60 -10.61 -3.56
C GLU A 128 -3.83 -9.12 -3.84
N LEU A 129 -5.04 -8.73 -4.24
CA LEU A 129 -5.40 -7.34 -4.52
C LEU A 129 -5.26 -6.47 -3.26
N LEU A 130 -5.74 -6.97 -2.11
CA LEU A 130 -5.63 -6.25 -0.84
C LEU A 130 -4.17 -6.06 -0.40
N ALA A 131 -3.38 -7.11 -0.51
CA ALA A 131 -1.96 -7.09 -0.18
C ALA A 131 -1.19 -6.08 -1.06
N LEU A 132 -1.46 -6.06 -2.36
CA LEU A 132 -0.85 -5.13 -3.30
C LEU A 132 -1.33 -3.68 -3.08
N ALA A 133 -2.62 -3.47 -2.82
CA ALA A 133 -3.16 -2.13 -2.58
C ALA A 133 -2.64 -1.49 -1.28
N GLY A 134 -2.58 -2.25 -0.18
CA GLY A 134 -2.00 -1.78 1.07
C GLY A 134 -0.50 -1.49 0.94
N SER A 135 0.23 -2.33 0.23
CA SER A 135 1.65 -2.10 -0.07
C SER A 135 1.87 -0.87 -0.93
N PHE A 136 1.03 -0.67 -1.96
CA PHE A 136 1.03 0.53 -2.79
C PHE A 136 0.81 1.79 -1.94
N ALA A 137 -0.11 1.76 -0.97
CA ALA A 137 -0.35 2.88 -0.06
C ALA A 137 0.91 3.28 0.72
N LEU A 138 1.61 2.31 1.31
CA LEU A 138 2.85 2.56 2.07
C LEU A 138 3.96 3.12 1.20
N LEU A 139 4.21 2.49 0.04
CA LEU A 139 5.25 2.90 -0.90
C LEU A 139 4.97 4.30 -1.47
N SER A 140 3.72 4.55 -1.85
CA SER A 140 3.27 5.85 -2.35
C SER A 140 3.43 6.93 -1.30
N ARG A 141 2.98 6.69 -0.06
CA ARG A 141 3.11 7.64 1.06
C ARG A 141 4.57 7.96 1.36
N ARG A 142 5.43 6.94 1.45
CA ARG A 142 6.88 7.13 1.66
C ARG A 142 7.49 8.02 0.58
N ARG A 143 7.15 7.78 -0.70
CA ARG A 143 7.63 8.61 -1.80
C ARG A 143 7.12 10.04 -1.71
N GLY A 144 5.86 10.23 -1.31
CA GLY A 144 5.28 11.56 -1.04
C GLY A 144 6.01 12.31 0.08
N ASP A 145 6.38 11.63 1.16
CA ASP A 145 7.13 12.21 2.27
C ASP A 145 8.57 12.57 1.86
N THR A 146 9.22 11.74 1.05
CA THR A 146 10.54 12.06 0.49
C THR A 146 10.49 13.34 -0.36
N TYR A 147 9.51 13.47 -1.25
CA TYR A 147 9.37 14.70 -2.05
C TYR A 147 9.08 15.93 -1.20
N ARG A 148 8.24 15.81 -0.17
CA ARG A 148 7.98 16.91 0.77
C ARG A 148 9.25 17.35 1.50
N LYS A 149 10.06 16.40 1.98
CA LYS A 149 11.34 16.72 2.64
C LYS A 149 12.31 17.43 1.70
N ILE A 150 12.43 16.99 0.45
CA ILE A 150 13.29 17.62 -0.55
C ILE A 150 12.81 19.05 -0.84
N ALA A 151 11.51 19.26 -1.00
CA ALA A 151 10.94 20.60 -1.24
C ALA A 151 11.21 21.55 -0.06
N ILE A 152 11.03 21.09 1.18
CA ILE A 152 11.32 21.88 2.38
C ILE A 152 12.80 22.23 2.47
N ALA A 153 13.69 21.27 2.24
CA ALA A 153 15.13 21.52 2.24
C ALA A 153 15.55 22.56 1.18
N GLY A 154 14.98 22.49 -0.02
CA GLY A 154 15.25 23.45 -1.09
C GLY A 154 14.84 24.89 -0.76
N VAL A 155 13.74 25.07 0.00
CA VAL A 155 13.26 26.38 0.45
C VAL A 155 14.13 26.96 1.58
N VAL A 156 14.58 26.12 2.51
CA VAL A 156 15.42 26.57 3.65
C VAL A 156 16.85 26.91 3.22
N SER A 157 17.38 26.27 2.16
CA SER A 157 18.72 26.55 1.63
C SER A 157 18.82 27.82 0.77
N HIS A 158 17.70 28.51 0.47
CA HIS A 158 17.66 29.76 -0.31
C HIS A 158 17.23 30.97 0.56
N GLY A 159 17.72 31.05 1.82
CA GLY A 159 17.56 32.25 2.65
C GLY A 159 18.29 33.47 2.05
N PRO A 160 17.81 34.70 2.29
CA PRO A 160 18.13 35.88 1.49
C PRO A 160 19.61 36.28 1.65
N HIS A 161 20.26 36.51 0.51
CA HIS A 161 21.45 37.36 0.46
C HIS A 161 21.08 38.82 0.73
#